data_AF-A0A7C5F8U9-F1
#
_entry.id   AF-A0A7C5F8U9-F1
#
_cell.length_a   1.000
_cell.length_b   1.000
_cell.length_c   1.000
_cell.angle_alpha   90.00
_cell.angle_beta   90.00
_cell.angle_gamma   90.00
#
_symmetry.space_group_name_H-M   'P 1'
#
loop_
_entity.id
_entity.type
_entity.pdbx_description
1 polymer ?
#
loop_
_entity_poly.entity_id
_entity_poly.type
_entity_poly.pdbx_seq_one_letter_code
_entity_poly.pdbx_strand_id
1 'polypeptide(L)'
;MLRMFMLTGTEAYRIFWLGKWLERAEDLARCISLYLHSPQREMMLEQLLDALHVRDSYAKTGEPLEEKKVLEYLVKGKGAGSILHALQMARDNASSITNLKGFQAVVEVYELVKDTDLEKPEELMAEIVKGTNKAVNAITKPWL
;
A
#
# COMPACT_ATOMS: atom_id res chain seq x y z
N MET A 1 -18.84 29.56 -17.27
CA MET A 1 -18.86 28.17 -17.78
C MET A 1 -18.41 27.25 -16.65
N LEU A 2 -19.34 26.83 -15.78
CA LEU A 2 -19.04 25.87 -14.71
C LEU A 2 -18.93 24.47 -15.32
N ARG A 3 -17.72 23.97 -15.53
CA ARG A 3 -17.50 22.52 -15.65
C ARG A 3 -17.59 21.95 -14.24
N MET A 4 -18.80 21.66 -13.81
CA MET A 4 -19.04 20.72 -12.72
C MET A 4 -18.61 19.35 -13.26
N PHE A 5 -17.43 18.87 -12.85
CA PHE A 5 -16.94 17.54 -13.19
C PHE A 5 -17.89 16.53 -12.52
N MET A 6 -18.94 16.13 -13.24
CA MET A 6 -19.69 14.92 -12.88
C MET A 6 -18.75 13.74 -13.12
N LEU A 7 -18.25 13.15 -12.03
CA LEU A 7 -17.61 11.85 -12.09
C LEU A 7 -18.60 10.87 -12.74
N THR A 8 -18.17 10.18 -13.77
CA THR A 8 -18.97 9.08 -14.31
C THR A 8 -19.14 8.00 -13.23
N GLY A 9 -20.17 7.16 -13.31
CA GLY A 9 -20.34 6.04 -12.37
C GLY A 9 -19.10 5.14 -12.29
N THR A 10 -18.37 5.00 -13.40
CA THR A 10 -17.10 4.29 -13.50
C THR A 10 -15.97 5.01 -12.76
N GLU A 11 -15.86 6.33 -12.85
CA GLU A 11 -14.84 7.11 -12.13
C GLU A 11 -15.10 7.12 -10.62
N ALA A 12 -16.36 7.22 -10.20
CA ALA A 12 -16.72 7.11 -8.79
C ALA A 12 -16.32 5.73 -8.20
N TYR A 13 -16.59 4.65 -8.95
CA TYR A 13 -16.15 3.30 -8.58
C TYR A 13 -14.63 3.19 -8.48
N ARG A 14 -13.89 3.79 -9.41
CA ARG A 14 -12.41 3.80 -9.39
C ARG A 14 -11.85 4.61 -8.24
N ILE A 15 -12.45 5.75 -7.90
CA ILE A 15 -12.03 6.57 -6.73
C ILE A 15 -12.24 5.79 -5.43
N PHE A 16 -13.37 5.08 -5.30
CA PHE A 16 -13.63 4.22 -4.15
C PHE A 16 -12.52 3.17 -3.98
N TRP A 17 -12.19 2.43 -5.04
CA TRP A 17 -11.15 1.41 -4.99
C TRP A 17 -9.75 1.98 -4.82
N LEU A 18 -9.45 3.12 -5.45
CA LEU A 18 -8.21 3.87 -5.21
C LEU A 18 -8.03 4.15 -3.72
N GLY A 19 -9.05 4.69 -3.04
CA GLY A 19 -9.01 4.92 -1.61
C GLY A 19 -8.76 3.65 -0.82
N LYS A 20 -9.47 2.56 -1.13
CA LYS A 20 -9.31 1.26 -0.45
C LYS A 20 -7.91 0.66 -0.63
N TRP A 21 -7.31 0.82 -1.79
CA TRP A 21 -5.96 0.32 -2.06
C TRP A 21 -4.87 1.16 -1.39
N LEU A 22 -5.06 2.48 -1.30
CA LEU A 22 -4.16 3.36 -0.53
C LEU A 22 -4.24 3.07 0.98
N GLU A 23 -5.46 2.92 1.52
CA GLU A 23 -5.72 2.51 2.91
C GLU A 23 -5.02 1.18 3.21
N ARG A 24 -5.20 0.16 2.35
CA ARG A 24 -4.54 -1.15 2.51
C ARG A 24 -3.02 -1.04 2.52
N ALA A 25 -2.43 -0.24 1.63
CA ALA A 25 -0.98 -0.06 1.59
C ALA A 25 -0.46 0.59 2.88
N GLU A 26 -1.18 1.59 3.40
CA GLU A 26 -0.86 2.26 4.66
C GLU A 26 -0.99 1.32 5.86
N ASP A 27 -2.08 0.54 5.95
CA ASP A 27 -2.34 -0.42 7.03
C ASP A 27 -1.24 -1.49 7.10
N LEU A 28 -0.87 -2.06 5.95
CA LEU A 28 0.24 -3.00 5.85
C LEU A 28 1.55 -2.38 6.35
N ALA A 29 1.88 -1.17 5.88
CA ALA A 29 3.10 -0.48 6.30
C ALA A 29 3.13 -0.18 7.80
N ARG A 30 1.98 0.22 8.38
CA ARG A 30 1.85 0.45 9.83
C ARG A 30 2.02 -0.83 10.65
N CYS A 31 1.39 -1.93 10.24
CA CYS A 31 1.54 -3.23 10.91
C CYS A 31 2.98 -3.75 10.85
N ILE A 32 3.64 -3.64 9.68
CA ILE A 32 5.05 -4.01 9.54
C ILE A 32 5.93 -3.09 10.40
N SER A 33 5.66 -1.79 10.42
CA SER A 33 6.39 -0.84 11.28
C SER A 33 6.28 -1.23 12.76
N LEU A 34 5.09 -1.57 13.25
CA LEU A 34 4.91 -2.05 14.62
C LEU A 34 5.70 -3.33 14.91
N TYR A 35 5.74 -4.26 13.96
CA TYR A 35 6.56 -5.46 14.05
C TYR A 35 8.05 -5.13 14.15
N LEU A 36 8.58 -4.25 13.29
CA LEU A 36 10.00 -3.91 13.25
C LEU A 36 10.50 -3.25 14.54
N HIS A 37 9.64 -2.45 15.19
CA HIS A 37 9.93 -1.80 16.46
C HIS A 37 9.70 -2.71 17.68
N SER A 38 9.23 -3.94 17.49
CA SER A 38 8.98 -4.87 18.59
C SER A 38 10.28 -5.50 19.08
N PRO A 39 10.55 -5.49 20.41
CA PRO A 39 11.70 -6.20 20.98
C PRO A 39 11.56 -7.73 20.92
N GLN A 40 10.37 -8.27 20.60
CA GLN A 40 10.12 -9.71 20.44
C GLN A 40 9.84 -10.11 18.98
N ARG A 41 10.26 -9.30 17.99
CA ARG A 41 9.83 -9.47 16.60
C ARG A 41 10.07 -10.88 16.02
N GLU A 42 11.19 -11.52 16.34
CA GLU A 42 11.50 -12.87 15.84
C GLU A 42 10.43 -13.91 16.25
N MET A 43 9.79 -13.73 17.40
CA MET A 43 8.73 -14.61 17.90
C MET A 43 7.32 -14.22 17.40
N MET A 44 7.22 -13.13 16.62
CA MET A 44 5.96 -12.51 16.22
C MET A 44 5.63 -12.66 14.73
N LEU A 45 6.46 -13.35 13.94
CA LEU A 45 6.26 -13.47 12.48
C LEU A 45 4.92 -14.12 12.12
N GLU A 46 4.53 -15.18 12.83
CA GLU A 46 3.23 -15.81 12.60
C GLU A 46 2.08 -14.87 12.95
N GLN A 47 2.20 -14.16 14.06
CA GLN A 47 1.20 -13.20 14.55
C GLN A 47 1.06 -12.01 13.61
N LEU A 48 2.15 -11.56 12.99
CA LEU A 48 2.12 -10.54 11.94
C LEU A 48 1.31 -11.05 10.73
N LEU A 49 1.59 -12.26 10.26
CA LEU A 49 0.87 -12.87 9.13
C LEU A 49 -0.61 -13.10 9.45
N ASP A 50 -0.93 -13.51 10.68
CA ASP A 50 -2.30 -13.70 11.16
C ASP A 50 -3.07 -12.38 11.28
N ALA A 51 -2.44 -11.34 11.86
CA ALA A 51 -3.04 -10.01 11.98
C ALA A 51 -3.35 -9.38 10.62
N LEU A 52 -2.55 -9.69 9.60
CA LEU A 52 -2.75 -9.24 8.23
C LEU A 52 -3.69 -10.15 7.42
N HIS A 53 -4.13 -11.28 8.00
CA HIS A 53 -4.95 -12.31 7.36
C HIS A 53 -4.32 -12.91 6.11
N VAL A 54 -3.01 -13.15 6.14
CA VAL A 54 -2.23 -13.65 4.98
C VAL A 54 -1.39 -14.90 5.28
N ARG A 55 -1.55 -15.52 6.45
CA ARG A 55 -0.83 -16.75 6.82
C ARG A 55 -1.00 -17.86 5.78
N ASP A 56 -2.22 -18.14 5.35
CA ASP A 56 -2.49 -19.18 4.35
C ASP A 56 -1.92 -18.84 2.97
N SER A 57 -1.99 -17.58 2.56
CA SER A 57 -1.43 -17.15 1.28
C SER A 57 0.09 -17.13 1.29
N TYR A 58 0.71 -16.83 2.44
CA TYR A 58 2.15 -16.93 2.63
C TYR A 58 2.61 -18.39 2.62
N ALA A 59 1.92 -19.28 3.34
CA ALA A 59 2.25 -20.71 3.36
C ALA A 59 2.23 -21.34 1.96
N LYS A 60 1.31 -20.89 1.08
CA LYS A 60 1.23 -21.34 -0.32
C LYS A 60 2.45 -20.94 -1.17
N THR A 61 3.28 -20.00 -0.71
CA THR A 61 4.53 -19.65 -1.42
C THR A 61 5.61 -20.73 -1.25
N GLY A 62 5.54 -21.54 -0.19
CA GLY A 62 6.57 -22.51 0.16
C GLY A 62 7.85 -21.89 0.74
N GLU A 63 7.89 -20.57 0.95
CA GLU A 63 9.03 -19.88 1.55
C GLU A 63 9.13 -20.18 3.06
N PRO A 64 10.34 -20.23 3.62
CA PRO A 64 10.54 -20.46 5.05
C PRO A 64 10.06 -19.26 5.86
N LEU A 65 9.58 -19.51 7.08
CA LEU A 65 9.16 -18.48 8.03
C LEU A 65 10.39 -17.75 8.62
N GLU A 66 10.98 -16.88 7.80
CA GLU A 66 12.13 -16.05 8.13
C GLU A 66 11.80 -14.57 7.88
N GLU A 67 12.28 -13.66 8.73
CA GLU A 67 11.95 -12.23 8.68
C GLU A 67 12.14 -11.65 7.27
N LYS A 68 13.29 -11.92 6.64
CA LYS A 68 13.59 -11.46 5.28
C LYS A 68 12.53 -11.92 4.28
N LYS A 69 12.15 -13.20 4.31
CA LYS A 69 11.18 -13.79 3.37
C LYS A 69 9.76 -13.27 3.60
N VAL A 70 9.38 -13.10 4.85
CA VAL A 70 8.09 -12.51 5.23
C VAL A 70 8.02 -11.05 4.77
N LEU A 71 9.07 -10.25 5.02
CA LEU A 71 9.12 -8.85 4.57
C LEU A 71 9.13 -8.73 3.04
N GLU A 72 9.89 -9.57 2.33
CA GLU A 72 9.86 -9.64 0.87
C GLU A 72 8.44 -9.94 0.35
N TYR A 73 7.73 -10.87 0.97
CA TYR A 73 6.33 -11.17 0.64
C TYR A 73 5.39 -10.00 0.91
N LEU A 74 5.45 -9.40 2.11
CA LEU A 74 4.55 -8.32 2.52
C LEU A 74 4.82 -7.01 1.79
N VAL A 75 6.06 -6.75 1.37
CA VAL A 75 6.41 -5.52 0.65
C VAL A 75 6.28 -5.72 -0.87
N LYS A 76 6.91 -6.76 -1.42
CA LYS A 76 7.06 -6.96 -2.87
C LYS A 76 6.30 -8.14 -3.46
N GLY A 77 5.57 -8.89 -2.64
CA GLY A 77 4.83 -10.07 -3.08
C GLY A 77 3.67 -9.75 -4.03
N LYS A 78 2.79 -10.74 -4.19
CA LYS A 78 1.61 -10.63 -5.04
C LYS A 78 0.34 -10.74 -4.19
N GLY A 79 -0.72 -10.07 -4.63
CA GLY A 79 -2.04 -10.15 -3.99
C GLY A 79 -2.20 -9.23 -2.78
N ALA A 80 -3.30 -9.41 -2.05
CA ALA A 80 -3.78 -8.45 -1.04
C ALA A 80 -2.86 -8.28 0.19
N GLY A 81 -1.89 -9.17 0.39
CA GLY A 81 -0.88 -9.08 1.44
C GLY A 81 0.33 -8.20 1.11
N SER A 82 0.43 -7.73 -0.14
CA SER A 82 1.59 -6.97 -0.61
C SER A 82 1.30 -5.47 -0.72
N ILE A 83 2.20 -4.66 -0.16
CA ILE A 83 2.20 -3.21 -0.34
C ILE A 83 2.36 -2.84 -1.82
N LEU A 84 3.33 -3.43 -2.52
CA LEU A 84 3.56 -3.15 -3.94
C LEU A 84 2.31 -3.45 -4.77
N HIS A 85 1.65 -4.59 -4.50
CA HIS A 85 0.41 -4.93 -5.20
C HIS A 85 -0.72 -3.94 -4.91
N ALA A 86 -0.91 -3.56 -3.65
CA ALA A 86 -1.91 -2.55 -3.28
C ALA A 86 -1.63 -1.20 -3.98
N LEU A 87 -0.38 -0.75 -4.00
CA LEU A 87 0.02 0.48 -4.68
C LEU A 87 -0.11 0.39 -6.21
N GLN A 88 0.15 -0.78 -6.80
CA GLN A 88 -0.11 -1.03 -8.21
C GLN A 88 -1.60 -0.88 -8.53
N MET A 89 -2.47 -1.51 -7.73
CA MET A 89 -3.92 -1.41 -7.87
C MET A 89 -4.42 0.04 -7.68
N ALA A 90 -3.85 0.77 -6.72
CA ALA A 90 -4.13 2.19 -6.53
C ALA A 90 -3.74 2.99 -7.78
N ARG A 91 -2.51 2.82 -8.28
CA ARG A 91 -2.00 3.51 -9.48
C ARG A 91 -2.85 3.24 -10.71
N ASP A 92 -3.28 2.01 -10.92
CA ASP A 92 -4.09 1.61 -12.07
C ASP A 92 -5.54 2.15 -11.99
N ASN A 93 -6.11 2.27 -10.79
CA ASN A 93 -7.37 2.98 -10.59
C ASN A 93 -7.21 4.48 -10.84
N ALA A 94 -6.13 5.07 -10.31
CA ALA A 94 -5.81 6.49 -10.43
C ALA A 94 -5.57 6.93 -11.88
N SER A 95 -4.85 6.12 -12.68
CA SER A 95 -4.58 6.39 -14.10
C SER A 95 -5.84 6.36 -14.97
N SER A 96 -6.89 5.68 -14.49
CA SER A 96 -8.16 5.52 -15.18
C SER A 96 -9.19 6.62 -14.83
N ILE A 97 -8.83 7.59 -13.99
CA ILE A 97 -9.69 8.73 -13.61
C ILE A 97 -9.19 9.99 -14.31
N THR A 98 -10.07 10.64 -15.06
CA THR A 98 -9.70 11.80 -15.86
C THR A 98 -9.34 12.98 -14.96
N ASN A 99 -8.19 13.62 -15.21
CA ASN A 99 -7.72 14.80 -14.47
C ASN A 99 -7.64 14.62 -12.93
N LEU A 100 -7.40 13.39 -12.45
CA LEU A 100 -7.27 13.14 -11.02
C LEU A 100 -6.10 13.93 -10.41
N LYS A 101 -6.43 14.86 -9.51
CA LYS A 101 -5.44 15.50 -8.65
C LYS A 101 -4.90 14.46 -7.66
N GLY A 102 -3.58 14.37 -7.57
CA GLY A 102 -2.90 13.37 -6.72
C GLY A 102 -2.42 12.11 -7.45
N PHE A 103 -2.72 11.94 -8.75
CA PHE A 103 -2.17 10.82 -9.53
C PHE A 103 -0.64 10.71 -9.41
N GLN A 104 0.07 11.84 -9.53
CA GLN A 104 1.53 11.87 -9.38
C GLN A 104 2.01 11.39 -8.01
N ALA A 105 1.29 11.74 -6.93
CA ALA A 105 1.64 11.29 -5.58
C ALA A 105 1.43 9.77 -5.40
N VAL A 106 0.43 9.19 -6.07
CA VAL A 106 0.23 7.73 -6.13
C VAL A 106 1.38 7.05 -6.88
N VAL A 107 1.83 7.62 -8.00
CA VAL A 107 2.97 7.11 -8.76
C VAL A 107 4.26 7.17 -7.94
N GLU A 108 4.52 8.28 -7.26
CA GLU A 108 5.70 8.47 -6.41
C GLU A 108 5.82 7.37 -5.33
N VAL A 109 4.75 7.09 -4.60
CA VAL A 109 4.78 6.05 -3.56
C VAL A 109 4.88 4.65 -4.16
N TYR A 110 4.30 4.40 -5.34
CA TYR A 110 4.46 3.13 -6.05
C TYR A 110 5.92 2.89 -6.46
N GLU A 111 6.57 3.88 -7.09
CA GLU A 111 7.97 3.75 -7.54
C GLU A 111 8.94 3.64 -6.36
N LEU A 112 8.64 4.27 -5.21
CA LEU A 112 9.40 4.10 -3.97
C LEU A 112 9.52 2.62 -3.56
N VAL A 113 8.45 1.85 -3.70
CA VAL A 113 8.39 0.45 -3.23
C VAL A 113 8.87 -0.54 -4.29
N LYS A 114 8.59 -0.27 -5.56
CA LYS A 114 8.83 -1.18 -6.68
C LYS A 114 10.27 -1.70 -6.74
N ASP A 115 11.25 -0.81 -6.58
CA ASP A 115 12.68 -1.12 -6.79
C ASP A 115 13.51 -1.07 -5.48
N THR A 116 12.88 -1.02 -4.29
CA THR A 116 13.57 -0.93 -2.99
C THR A 116 14.32 -2.23 -2.61
N ASP A 117 15.48 -2.19 -1.96
CA ASP A 117 16.23 -3.39 -1.56
C ASP A 117 15.99 -3.84 -0.10
N LEU A 118 15.03 -3.23 0.60
CA LEU A 118 14.68 -3.54 2.00
C LEU A 118 15.86 -3.43 3.00
N GLU A 119 16.95 -2.73 2.66
CA GLU A 119 18.08 -2.52 3.57
C GLU A 119 17.68 -1.75 4.84
N LYS A 120 16.69 -0.87 4.71
CA LYS A 120 16.18 -0.02 5.79
C LYS A 120 14.66 -0.06 5.88
N PRO A 121 14.08 -1.18 6.35
CA PRO A 121 12.65 -1.40 6.27
C PRO A 121 11.84 -0.42 7.13
N GLU A 122 12.38 0.09 8.24
CA GLU A 122 11.72 1.08 9.10
C GLU A 122 11.57 2.44 8.39
N GLU A 123 12.64 2.93 7.78
CA GLU A 123 12.63 4.18 6.99
C GLU A 123 11.66 4.05 5.80
N LEU A 124 11.68 2.89 5.13
CA LEU A 124 10.76 2.59 4.03
C LEU A 124 9.29 2.62 4.49
N MET A 125 8.93 1.95 5.60
CA MET A 125 7.56 1.95 6.11
C MET A 125 7.09 3.37 6.44
N ALA A 126 7.94 4.20 7.04
CA ALA A 126 7.63 5.59 7.34
C ALA A 126 7.36 6.42 6.07
N GLU A 127 8.19 6.27 5.03
CA GLU A 127 8.00 6.98 3.75
C GLU A 127 6.77 6.46 2.98
N ILE A 128 6.41 5.17 3.08
CA ILE A 128 5.16 4.64 2.50
C ILE A 128 3.94 5.29 3.18
N VAL A 129 3.90 5.34 4.51
CA VAL A 129 2.80 5.97 5.26
C VAL A 129 2.69 7.46 4.93
N LYS A 130 3.82 8.16 4.81
CA LYS A 130 3.84 9.59 4.42
C LYS A 130 3.39 9.79 2.97
N GLY A 131 3.84 8.92 2.05
CA GLY A 131 3.49 8.97 0.63
C GLY A 131 2.00 8.69 0.37
N THR A 132 1.44 7.67 1.02
CA THR A 132 -0.01 7.36 0.97
C THR A 132 -0.84 8.52 1.54
N ASN A 133 -0.46 9.08 2.70
CA ASN A 133 -1.11 10.26 3.26
C ASN A 133 -1.03 11.49 2.33
N LYS A 134 0.11 11.73 1.67
CA LYS A 134 0.26 12.79 0.66
C LYS A 134 -0.69 12.56 -0.52
N ALA A 135 -0.80 11.32 -1.01
CA ALA A 135 -1.70 10.96 -2.10
C ALA A 135 -3.17 11.19 -1.72
N VAL A 136 -3.61 10.67 -0.56
CA VAL A 136 -4.97 10.87 -0.05
C VAL A 136 -5.29 12.35 0.07
N ASN A 137 -4.41 13.15 0.68
CA ASN A 137 -4.59 14.60 0.79
C ASN A 137 -4.72 15.30 -0.56
N ALA A 138 -3.92 14.91 -1.56
CA ALA A 138 -4.00 15.49 -2.90
C ALA A 138 -5.31 15.14 -3.63
N ILE A 139 -5.88 13.96 -3.34
CA ILE A 139 -7.15 13.49 -3.91
C ILE A 139 -8.36 14.14 -3.23
N THR A 140 -8.30 14.39 -1.91
CA THR A 140 -9.44 14.86 -1.09
C THR A 140 -9.51 16.38 -0.90
N LYS A 141 -8.38 17.10 -0.92
CA LYS A 141 -8.35 18.58 -0.84
C LYS A 141 -8.90 19.37 -2.03
N PRO A 142 -9.21 18.82 -3.22
CA PRO A 142 -9.89 19.58 -4.28
C PRO A 142 -11.33 20.00 -3.95
N TRP A 143 -11.90 19.47 -2.86
CA TRP A 143 -13.32 19.58 -2.51
C TRP A 143 -13.56 20.47 -1.26
N LEU A 144 -12.50 21.06 -0.69
CA LEU A 144 -12.51 22.03 0.41
C LEU A 144 -11.92 23.36 -0.09
#